data_AF-A0A7K3LSL6-F1
#
_entry.id   AF-A0A7K3LSL6-F1
#
_cell.length_a   1.000
_cell.length_b   1.000
_cell.length_c   1.000
_cell.angle_alpha   90.00
_cell.angle_beta   90.00
_cell.angle_gamma   90.00
#
_symmetry.space_group_name_H-M   'P 1'
#
loop_
_entity.id
_entity.type
_entity.pdbx_description
1 polymer ?
#
loop_
_entity_poly.entity_id
_entity_poly.type
_entity_poly.pdbx_seq_one_letter_code
_entity_poly.pdbx_strand_id
1 'polypeptide(L)'
;MQDHFVDVVLGRAVQRVGAPTDLQFTQRQLYYEVCRTLLPVHRLPRKPAFTVPAPVSYRRFCTWLERSDDVPGLLHPRPARAGGIGCHTPEPDLYAYGLPRILCCQSQGIAEMLRANGLPMESACLVVGVDELPLSDGIIRMLGNVDDGPARVYVLHDDSPTGAELPGRIRELASLPDSVQVVPIGLRRGQSAPLHLTRTGFGMGSDVEVAAVAPAMLLRSVHRLVREMHRHHESLVDIRGARSTGFLTWPQR
;
A
#
# COMPACT_ATOMS: atom_id res chain seq x y z
N MET A 1 30.25 -21.48 1.68
CA MET A 1 29.41 -21.44 2.91
C MET A 1 28.59 -20.14 2.99
N GLN A 2 29.18 -18.96 2.75
CA GLN A 2 28.42 -17.71 2.74
C GLN A 2 27.37 -17.64 1.62
N ASP A 3 27.68 -18.14 0.41
CA ASP A 3 26.74 -18.10 -0.72
C ASP A 3 25.49 -18.96 -0.45
N HIS A 4 25.67 -20.20 0.01
CA HIS A 4 24.55 -21.07 0.38
C HIS A 4 23.63 -20.45 1.46
N PHE A 5 24.19 -19.75 2.45
CA PHE A 5 23.37 -19.06 3.46
C PHE A 5 22.53 -17.94 2.84
N VAL A 6 23.14 -17.14 1.95
CA VAL A 6 22.44 -16.06 1.23
C VAL A 6 21.31 -16.62 0.38
N ASP A 7 21.56 -17.70 -0.37
CA ASP A 7 20.57 -18.35 -1.22
C ASP A 7 19.38 -18.87 -0.40
N VAL A 8 19.64 -19.48 0.76
CA VAL A 8 18.59 -19.98 1.65
C VAL A 8 17.76 -18.84 2.25
N VAL A 9 18.41 -17.74 2.67
CA VAL A 9 17.71 -16.58 3.22
C VAL A 9 16.86 -15.90 2.16
N LEU A 10 17.42 -15.69 0.96
CA LEU A 10 16.72 -15.05 -0.14
C LEU A 10 15.56 -15.91 -0.62
N GLY A 11 15.76 -17.21 -0.85
CA GLY A 11 14.69 -18.13 -1.25
C GLY A 11 13.52 -18.17 -0.26
N ARG A 12 13.80 -18.17 1.05
CA ARG A 12 12.75 -18.06 2.08
C ARG A 12 12.04 -16.71 2.07
N ALA A 13 12.77 -15.63 1.82
CA ALA A 13 12.19 -14.30 1.73
C ALA A 13 11.26 -14.21 0.51
N VAL A 14 11.70 -14.68 -0.65
CA VAL A 14 10.92 -14.74 -1.91
C VAL A 14 9.60 -15.49 -1.70
N GLN A 15 9.66 -16.69 -1.11
CA GLN A 15 8.45 -17.47 -0.81
C GLN A 15 7.47 -16.73 0.11
N ARG A 16 7.97 -16.03 1.13
CA ARG A 16 7.11 -15.34 2.10
C ARG A 16 6.51 -14.06 1.56
N VAL A 17 7.28 -13.30 0.78
CA VAL A 17 6.83 -12.02 0.23
C VAL A 17 5.82 -12.23 -0.91
N GLY A 18 5.93 -13.33 -1.67
CA GLY A 18 4.97 -13.74 -2.70
C GLY A 18 3.72 -14.46 -2.15
N ALA A 19 3.74 -14.99 -0.94
CA ALA A 19 2.57 -15.64 -0.36
C ALA A 19 1.40 -14.64 -0.11
N PRO A 20 0.13 -15.07 -0.22
CA PRO A 20 -0.35 -16.44 -0.40
C PRO A 20 -0.62 -16.89 -1.85
N THR A 21 -0.61 -15.99 -2.83
CA THR A 21 -1.11 -16.25 -4.20
C THR A 21 -0.11 -15.77 -5.25
N ASP A 22 1.17 -16.07 -5.06
CA ASP A 22 2.27 -15.64 -5.95
C ASP A 22 2.20 -14.15 -6.29
N LEU A 23 2.02 -13.34 -5.24
CA LEU A 23 1.92 -11.89 -5.33
C LEU A 23 3.14 -11.31 -6.00
N GLN A 24 2.92 -10.26 -6.79
CA GLN A 24 4.00 -9.44 -7.32
C GLN A 24 4.46 -8.47 -6.23
N PHE A 25 5.76 -8.22 -6.10
CA PHE A 25 6.31 -7.38 -5.03
C PHE A 25 7.52 -6.59 -5.50
N THR A 26 7.84 -5.52 -4.77
CA THR A 26 8.99 -4.66 -5.08
C THR A 26 10.30 -5.20 -4.50
N GLN A 27 11.42 -4.74 -5.06
CA GLN A 27 12.75 -4.97 -4.49
C GLN A 27 12.86 -4.49 -3.03
N ARG A 28 12.22 -3.36 -2.70
CA ARG A 28 12.21 -2.83 -1.32
C ARG A 28 11.43 -3.73 -0.37
N GLN A 29 10.29 -4.28 -0.79
CA GLN A 29 9.54 -5.25 0.01
C GLN A 29 10.32 -6.55 0.23
N LEU A 30 11.01 -7.05 -0.81
CA LEU A 30 11.89 -8.21 -0.69
C LEU A 30 13.03 -7.95 0.31
N TYR A 31 13.66 -6.77 0.25
CA TYR A 31 14.69 -6.37 1.21
C TYR A 31 14.19 -6.43 2.66
N TYR A 32 13.00 -5.91 2.94
CA TYR A 32 12.45 -5.96 4.29
C TYR A 32 12.01 -7.37 4.72
N GLU A 33 11.59 -8.22 3.78
CA GLU A 33 11.37 -9.64 4.08
C GLU A 33 12.69 -10.38 4.40
N VAL A 34 13.78 -10.05 3.72
CA VAL A 34 15.13 -10.54 4.08
C VAL A 34 15.49 -10.08 5.50
N CYS A 35 15.26 -8.81 5.84
CA CYS A 35 15.47 -8.30 7.19
C CYS A 35 14.64 -9.07 8.23
N ARG A 36 13.35 -9.32 7.95
CA ARG A 36 12.45 -10.11 8.82
C ARG A 36 12.83 -11.59 8.90
N THR A 37 13.51 -12.12 7.89
CA THR A 37 14.02 -13.50 7.89
C THR A 37 15.28 -13.63 8.73
N LEU A 38 16.17 -12.64 8.68
CA LEU A 38 17.37 -12.58 9.52
C LEU A 38 17.04 -12.26 10.99
N LEU A 39 16.07 -11.38 11.22
CA LEU A 39 15.66 -10.94 12.55
C LEU A 39 14.13 -11.00 12.69
N PRO A 40 13.57 -12.16 13.10
CA PRO A 40 12.12 -12.43 13.07
C PRO A 40 11.34 -11.80 14.25
N VAL A 41 11.71 -10.59 14.64
CA VAL A 41 11.07 -9.79 15.70
C VAL A 41 9.60 -9.47 15.46
N HIS A 42 9.15 -9.49 14.20
CA HIS A 42 7.73 -9.36 13.83
C HIS A 42 6.84 -10.48 14.41
N ARG A 43 7.43 -11.56 14.94
CA ARG A 43 6.73 -12.65 15.64
C ARG A 43 6.58 -12.42 17.14
N LEU A 44 7.25 -11.41 17.68
CA LEU A 44 7.14 -11.06 19.09
C LEU A 44 5.75 -10.46 19.40
N PRO A 45 5.32 -10.47 20.67
CA PRO A 45 4.08 -9.80 21.07
C PRO A 45 4.13 -8.32 20.71
N ARG A 46 2.98 -7.76 20.28
CA ARG A 46 2.89 -6.36 19.84
C ARG A 46 3.03 -5.29 20.94
N LYS A 47 3.05 -5.71 22.22
CA LYS A 47 2.92 -4.81 23.37
C LYS A 47 4.22 -4.14 23.83
N PRO A 48 5.43 -4.68 23.62
CA PRO A 48 6.58 -3.81 23.44
C PRO A 48 6.49 -3.20 22.03
N ALA A 49 5.95 -1.99 21.89
CA ALA A 49 5.90 -1.32 20.60
C ALA A 49 7.26 -0.67 20.29
N PHE A 50 8.00 -1.22 19.33
CA PHE A 50 9.29 -0.66 18.89
C PHE A 50 9.55 -1.00 17.41
N THR A 51 10.30 -0.15 16.71
CA THR A 51 10.81 -0.43 15.36
C THR A 51 12.23 -0.97 15.42
N VAL A 52 12.68 -1.64 14.36
CA VAL A 52 13.92 -2.43 14.39
C VAL A 52 14.92 -1.91 13.35
N PRO A 53 16.20 -1.70 13.69
CA PRO A 53 17.21 -1.37 12.69
C PRO A 53 17.38 -2.51 11.69
N ALA A 54 17.64 -2.18 10.42
CA ALA A 54 17.91 -3.20 9.42
C ALA A 54 19.20 -3.99 9.77
N PRO A 55 19.15 -5.34 9.83
CA PRO A 55 20.32 -6.17 10.16
C PRO A 55 21.34 -6.24 9.01
N VAL A 56 20.94 -5.85 7.81
CA VAL A 56 21.77 -5.79 6.61
C VAL A 56 21.53 -4.46 5.90
N SER A 57 22.57 -3.87 5.32
CA SER A 57 22.40 -2.64 4.53
C SER A 57 21.73 -2.94 3.19
N TYR A 58 20.97 -1.97 2.68
CA TYR A 58 20.30 -2.11 1.38
C TYR A 58 21.30 -2.40 0.25
N ARG A 59 22.47 -1.73 0.25
CA ARG A 59 23.54 -1.98 -0.73
C ARG A 59 24.00 -3.44 -0.73
N ARG A 60 24.20 -4.03 0.45
CA ARG A 60 24.63 -5.43 0.56
C ARG A 60 23.55 -6.38 0.07
N PHE A 61 22.28 -6.08 0.34
CA PHE A 61 21.16 -6.80 -0.23
C PHE A 61 21.12 -6.72 -1.77
N CYS A 62 21.35 -5.54 -2.37
CA CYS A 62 21.41 -5.42 -3.84
C CYS A 62 22.48 -6.33 -4.44
N THR A 63 23.67 -6.39 -3.84
CA THR A 63 24.73 -7.31 -4.28
C THR A 63 24.36 -8.80 -4.13
N TRP A 64 23.49 -9.15 -3.17
CA TRP A 64 22.94 -10.51 -3.09
C TRP A 64 21.93 -10.77 -4.20
N LEU A 65 21.08 -9.80 -4.48
CA LEU A 65 20.04 -9.90 -5.51
C LEU A 65 20.62 -9.97 -6.92
N GLU A 66 21.66 -9.18 -7.24
CA GLU A 66 22.35 -9.17 -8.54
C GLU A 66 22.97 -10.53 -8.92
N ARG A 67 23.24 -11.40 -7.94
CA ARG A 67 23.79 -12.74 -8.16
C ARG A 67 22.71 -13.79 -8.40
N SER A 68 21.45 -13.42 -8.24
CA SER A 68 20.30 -14.31 -8.43
C SER A 68 19.72 -14.05 -9.81
N ASP A 69 19.76 -15.07 -10.69
CA ASP A 69 19.42 -14.90 -12.11
C ASP A 69 17.92 -14.67 -12.37
N ASP A 70 17.02 -15.08 -11.45
CA ASP A 70 15.59 -14.78 -11.53
C ASP A 70 14.93 -14.86 -10.13
N VAL A 71 14.09 -13.87 -9.82
CA VAL A 71 13.31 -13.85 -8.57
C VAL A 71 11.83 -13.79 -8.94
N PRO A 72 11.10 -14.91 -8.81
CA PRO A 72 9.69 -14.98 -9.16
C PRO A 72 8.86 -13.92 -8.43
N GLY A 73 8.02 -13.19 -9.17
CA GLY A 73 7.14 -12.15 -8.64
C GLY A 73 7.83 -10.81 -8.34
N LEU A 74 9.16 -10.71 -8.50
CA LEU A 74 9.85 -9.43 -8.34
C LEU A 74 9.53 -8.48 -9.50
N LEU A 75 9.01 -7.31 -9.16
CA LEU A 75 8.75 -6.23 -10.10
C LEU A 75 10.05 -5.49 -10.44
N HIS A 76 10.27 -5.30 -11.74
CA HIS A 76 11.29 -4.39 -12.22
C HIS A 76 10.82 -2.95 -12.05
N PRO A 77 11.66 -2.05 -11.50
CA PRO A 77 11.32 -0.63 -11.38
C PRO A 77 10.93 -0.06 -12.74
N ARG A 78 9.72 0.47 -12.86
CA ARG A 78 9.30 1.18 -14.06
C ARG A 78 9.42 2.69 -13.83
N PRO A 79 9.90 3.46 -14.82
CA PRO A 79 9.88 4.91 -14.70
C PRO A 79 8.44 5.40 -14.62
N ALA A 80 8.22 6.48 -13.86
CA ALA A 80 6.95 7.20 -13.84
C ALA A 80 6.55 7.58 -15.27
N ARG A 81 5.25 7.50 -15.58
CA ARG A 81 4.75 7.79 -16.92
C ARG A 81 4.84 9.30 -17.20
N ALA A 82 5.61 9.67 -18.22
CA ALA A 82 5.64 11.05 -18.72
C ALA A 82 4.26 11.45 -19.29
N GLY A 83 3.79 12.65 -18.95
CA GLY A 83 2.56 13.25 -19.47
C GLY A 83 1.32 13.18 -18.57
N GLY A 84 1.40 12.57 -17.38
CA GLY A 84 0.29 12.48 -16.43
C GLY A 84 -0.69 11.33 -16.75
N ILE A 85 -1.31 10.75 -15.72
CA ILE A 85 -2.22 9.62 -15.88
C ILE A 85 -3.47 10.04 -16.68
N GLY A 86 -3.79 9.30 -17.76
CA GLY A 86 -4.95 9.54 -18.63
C GLY A 86 -4.61 10.24 -19.96
N CYS A 87 -3.49 10.96 -20.07
CA CYS A 87 -3.19 11.71 -21.29
C CYS A 87 -3.04 10.86 -22.57
N HIS A 88 -2.78 9.56 -22.43
CA HIS A 88 -2.54 8.63 -23.55
C HIS A 88 -3.78 7.82 -23.94
N THR A 89 -4.93 8.03 -23.30
CA THR A 89 -6.17 7.30 -23.61
C THR A 89 -6.84 7.90 -24.85
N PRO A 90 -6.93 7.17 -25.98
CA PRO A 90 -7.58 7.66 -27.19
C PRO A 90 -9.11 7.64 -27.13
N GLU A 91 -9.73 7.02 -26.12
CA GLU A 91 -11.19 6.92 -25.93
C GLU A 91 -11.74 8.07 -25.05
N PRO A 92 -12.27 9.16 -25.64
CA PRO A 92 -12.70 10.35 -24.89
C PRO A 92 -13.99 10.14 -24.08
N ASP A 93 -14.78 9.12 -24.42
CA ASP A 93 -16.02 8.73 -23.76
C ASP A 93 -15.78 8.10 -22.38
N LEU A 94 -14.61 7.50 -22.14
CA LEU A 94 -14.23 6.98 -20.81
C LEU A 94 -14.30 8.05 -19.72
N TYR A 95 -14.08 9.32 -20.06
CA TYR A 95 -14.15 10.41 -19.11
C TYR A 95 -15.58 10.87 -18.76
N ALA A 96 -16.61 10.30 -19.41
CA ALA A 96 -18.00 10.53 -19.02
C ALA A 96 -18.38 9.74 -17.75
N TYR A 97 -17.63 8.69 -17.41
CA TYR A 97 -17.87 7.90 -16.21
C TYR A 97 -17.37 8.61 -14.94
N GLY A 98 -18.03 8.33 -13.82
CA GLY A 98 -17.58 8.75 -12.49
C GLY A 98 -16.40 7.90 -12.00
N LEU A 99 -15.38 8.56 -11.44
CA LEU A 99 -14.27 7.90 -10.75
C LEU A 99 -14.38 8.18 -9.24
N PRO A 100 -14.97 7.28 -8.43
CA PRO A 100 -15.24 7.57 -7.04
C PRO A 100 -13.97 7.62 -6.17
N ARG A 101 -12.89 6.97 -6.60
CA ARG A 101 -11.71 6.72 -5.74
C ARG A 101 -10.40 6.78 -6.51
N ILE A 102 -9.45 7.52 -5.95
CA ILE A 102 -8.03 7.49 -6.33
C ILE A 102 -7.22 7.11 -5.10
N LEU A 103 -6.19 6.28 -5.28
CA LEU A 103 -5.15 6.01 -4.31
C LEU A 103 -3.83 6.58 -4.82
N CYS A 104 -3.35 7.64 -4.16
CA CYS A 104 -2.04 8.20 -4.40
C CYS A 104 -1.01 7.61 -3.42
N CYS A 105 0.04 6.99 -3.95
CA CYS A 105 1.13 6.41 -3.18
C CYS A 105 2.36 7.31 -3.25
N GLN A 106 2.99 7.56 -2.11
CA GLN A 106 4.28 8.25 -2.04
C GLN A 106 5.36 7.50 -2.85
N SER A 107 5.37 6.16 -2.78
CA SER A 107 6.32 5.33 -3.50
C SER A 107 5.73 4.83 -4.83
N GLN A 108 6.40 5.13 -5.93
CA GLN A 108 6.06 4.60 -7.26
C GLN A 108 6.09 3.06 -7.29
N GLY A 109 7.09 2.43 -6.66
CA GLY A 109 7.17 0.97 -6.59
C GLY A 109 5.97 0.34 -5.87
N ILE A 110 5.45 0.97 -4.81
CA ILE A 110 4.23 0.51 -4.14
C ILE A 110 3.00 0.71 -5.04
N ALA A 111 2.91 1.83 -5.76
CA ALA A 111 1.84 2.05 -6.72
C ALA A 111 1.83 0.98 -7.82
N GLU A 112 3.00 0.60 -8.32
CA GLU A 112 3.18 -0.49 -9.31
C GLU A 112 2.81 -1.84 -8.73
N MET A 113 3.26 -2.15 -7.51
CA MET A 113 2.89 -3.38 -6.83
C MET A 113 1.37 -3.51 -6.66
N LEU A 114 0.69 -2.46 -6.23
CA LEU A 114 -0.77 -2.48 -6.08
C LEU A 114 -1.48 -2.66 -7.41
N ARG A 115 -0.99 -2.03 -8.49
CA ARG A 115 -1.51 -2.22 -9.86
C ARG A 115 -1.31 -3.64 -10.37
N ALA A 116 -0.10 -4.17 -10.19
CA ALA A 116 0.30 -5.51 -10.61
C ALA A 116 -0.51 -6.61 -9.93
N ASN A 117 -0.96 -6.37 -8.69
CA ASN A 117 -1.82 -7.28 -7.93
C ASN A 117 -3.31 -6.94 -8.04
N GLY A 118 -3.75 -6.22 -9.07
CA GLY A 118 -5.18 -6.08 -9.41
C GLY A 118 -5.98 -5.09 -8.57
N LEU A 119 -5.36 -4.30 -7.68
CA LEU A 119 -6.08 -3.36 -6.81
C LEU A 119 -7.03 -2.42 -7.58
N PRO A 120 -6.67 -1.88 -8.76
CA PRO A 120 -7.56 -0.97 -9.47
C PRO A 120 -8.89 -1.60 -9.91
N MET A 121 -8.83 -2.83 -10.41
CA MET A 121 -10.02 -3.57 -10.88
C MET A 121 -10.86 -4.03 -9.71
N GLU A 122 -10.21 -4.55 -8.67
CA GLU A 122 -10.93 -5.05 -7.52
C GLU A 122 -11.59 -3.92 -6.72
N SER A 123 -10.93 -2.76 -6.54
CA SER A 123 -11.45 -1.70 -5.67
C SER A 123 -12.15 -0.55 -6.39
N ALA A 124 -12.30 -0.65 -7.72
CA ALA A 124 -12.73 0.47 -8.56
C ALA A 124 -11.97 1.76 -8.19
N CYS A 125 -10.64 1.66 -8.16
CA CYS A 125 -9.76 2.69 -7.60
C CYS A 125 -8.56 2.92 -8.51
N LEU A 126 -8.41 4.14 -9.02
CA LEU A 126 -7.22 4.49 -9.78
C LEU A 126 -6.01 4.58 -8.85
N VAL A 127 -4.94 3.86 -9.14
CA VAL A 127 -3.70 3.87 -8.34
C VAL A 127 -2.62 4.65 -9.07
N VAL A 128 -2.08 5.68 -8.41
CA VAL A 128 -1.04 6.57 -8.96
C VAL A 128 0.09 6.77 -7.95
N GLY A 129 1.31 6.98 -8.45
CA GLY A 129 2.42 7.50 -7.66
C GLY A 129 2.39 9.02 -7.57
N VAL A 130 3.02 9.61 -6.55
CA VAL A 130 3.22 11.07 -6.48
C VAL A 130 4.01 11.59 -7.69
N ASP A 131 4.97 10.80 -8.19
CA ASP A 131 5.78 11.14 -9.35
C ASP A 131 5.00 11.13 -10.68
N GLU A 132 3.75 10.63 -10.67
CA GLU A 132 2.86 10.61 -11.83
C GLU A 132 1.86 11.78 -11.83
N LEU A 133 1.99 12.72 -10.88
CA LEU A 133 1.17 13.92 -10.78
C LEU A 133 1.77 15.09 -11.60
N PRO A 134 0.95 16.04 -12.08
CA PRO A 134 -0.48 16.19 -11.86
C PRO A 134 -1.37 15.20 -12.62
N LEU A 135 -2.64 15.10 -12.23
CA LEU A 135 -3.64 14.33 -12.95
C LEU A 135 -4.05 15.06 -14.23
N SER A 136 -4.44 14.32 -15.27
CA SER A 136 -5.00 14.94 -16.48
C SER A 136 -6.39 15.52 -16.23
N ASP A 137 -6.76 16.54 -16.99
CA ASP A 137 -8.09 17.18 -16.93
C ASP A 137 -9.24 16.19 -17.10
N GLY A 138 -9.04 15.15 -17.91
CA GLY A 138 -10.01 14.07 -18.10
C GLY A 138 -10.30 13.32 -16.79
N ILE A 139 -9.26 12.99 -16.02
CA ILE A 139 -9.43 12.34 -14.70
C ILE A 139 -10.07 13.29 -13.70
N ILE A 140 -9.67 14.58 -13.69
CA ILE A 140 -10.31 15.59 -12.83
C ILE A 140 -11.81 15.69 -13.13
N ARG A 141 -12.20 15.66 -14.41
CA ARG A 141 -13.61 15.63 -14.81
C ARG A 141 -14.34 14.38 -14.30
N MET A 142 -13.72 13.19 -14.38
CA MET A 142 -14.32 11.97 -13.85
C MET A 142 -14.58 12.03 -12.34
N LEU A 143 -13.71 12.70 -11.57
CA LEU A 143 -13.94 12.93 -10.13
C LEU A 143 -15.19 13.80 -9.87
N GLY A 144 -15.51 14.70 -10.80
CA GLY A 144 -16.71 15.55 -10.74
C GLY A 144 -18.01 14.84 -11.15
N ASN A 145 -17.92 13.69 -11.82
CA ASN A 145 -19.08 12.93 -12.32
C ASN A 145 -19.57 11.87 -11.31
N VAL A 146 -19.29 12.03 -10.01
CA VAL A 146 -19.68 11.07 -8.98
C VAL A 146 -20.96 11.54 -8.32
N ASP A 147 -22.06 10.82 -8.57
CA ASP A 147 -23.39 11.18 -8.07
C ASP A 147 -23.59 10.79 -6.58
N ASP A 148 -22.96 9.70 -6.13
CA ASP A 148 -23.11 9.13 -4.78
C ASP A 148 -22.12 9.71 -3.76
N GLY A 149 -21.99 11.04 -3.73
CA GLY A 149 -21.16 11.78 -2.76
C GLY A 149 -19.77 12.19 -3.26
N PRO A 150 -18.91 12.76 -2.40
CA PRO A 150 -17.64 13.32 -2.83
C PRO A 150 -16.67 12.21 -3.26
N ALA A 151 -16.02 12.40 -4.40
CA ALA A 151 -14.92 11.55 -4.80
C ALA A 151 -13.76 11.64 -3.78
N ARG A 152 -13.06 10.53 -3.57
CA ARG A 152 -12.05 10.41 -2.53
C ARG A 152 -10.66 10.15 -3.10
N VAL A 153 -9.68 10.88 -2.60
CA VAL A 153 -8.26 10.67 -2.86
C VAL A 153 -7.62 10.16 -1.57
N TYR A 154 -7.34 8.87 -1.53
CA TYR A 154 -6.61 8.22 -0.45
C TYR A 154 -5.11 8.45 -0.64
N VAL A 155 -4.41 8.84 0.43
CA VAL A 155 -2.96 9.10 0.40
C VAL A 155 -2.24 8.05 1.25
N LEU A 156 -1.44 7.21 0.59
CA LEU A 156 -0.60 6.18 1.21
C LEU A 156 0.85 6.69 1.27
N HIS A 157 1.31 6.98 2.47
CA HIS A 157 2.62 7.56 2.74
C HIS A 157 3.40 6.74 3.77
N ASP A 158 4.72 6.94 3.79
CA ASP A 158 5.65 6.36 4.75
C ASP A 158 5.49 7.02 6.12
N ASP A 159 5.93 6.33 7.17
CA ASP A 159 6.06 6.88 8.50
C ASP A 159 7.33 7.73 8.57
N SER A 160 7.23 8.94 8.04
CA SER A 160 8.28 9.95 7.93
C SER A 160 7.68 11.35 8.02
N PRO A 161 8.47 12.40 8.35
CA PRO A 161 7.99 13.78 8.32
C PRO A 161 7.41 14.18 6.95
N THR A 162 8.14 13.88 5.86
CA THR A 162 7.69 14.16 4.49
C THR A 162 6.40 13.41 4.15
N GLY A 163 6.28 12.15 4.58
CA GLY A 163 5.05 11.36 4.39
C GLY A 163 3.86 11.97 5.14
N ALA A 164 4.06 12.43 6.37
CA ALA A 164 3.01 13.04 7.19
C ALA A 164 2.48 14.36 6.61
N GLU A 165 3.30 15.12 5.89
CA GLU A 165 2.91 16.37 5.24
C GLU A 165 2.19 16.15 3.89
N LEU A 166 2.44 15.01 3.23
CA LEU A 166 1.95 14.73 1.87
C LEU A 166 0.43 14.90 1.70
N PRO A 167 -0.45 14.44 2.63
CA PRO A 167 -1.88 14.65 2.51
C PRO A 167 -2.29 16.12 2.44
N GLY A 168 -1.57 17.02 3.12
CA GLY A 168 -1.83 18.46 3.07
C GLY A 168 -1.46 19.10 1.73
N ARG A 169 -0.48 18.51 1.03
CA ARG A 169 0.06 19.02 -0.25
C ARG A 169 -0.62 18.41 -1.48
N ILE A 170 -1.32 17.27 -1.32
CA ILE A 170 -1.83 16.50 -2.46
C ILE A 170 -2.82 17.28 -3.32
N ARG A 171 -3.62 18.17 -2.71
CA ARG A 171 -4.60 18.97 -3.45
C ARG A 171 -3.91 19.85 -4.49
N GLU A 172 -2.83 20.51 -4.11
CA GLU A 172 -2.03 21.35 -5.01
C GLU A 172 -1.29 20.48 -6.04
N LEU A 173 -0.58 19.45 -5.59
CA LEU A 173 0.23 18.58 -6.45
C LEU A 173 -0.58 17.88 -7.54
N ALA A 174 -1.80 17.44 -7.23
CA ALA A 174 -2.69 16.76 -8.16
C ALA A 174 -3.71 17.70 -8.83
N SER A 175 -3.70 19.00 -8.52
CA SER A 175 -4.67 19.99 -9.01
C SER A 175 -6.12 19.59 -8.73
N LEU A 176 -6.40 19.10 -7.52
CA LEU A 176 -7.72 18.59 -7.15
C LEU A 176 -8.70 19.75 -6.85
N PRO A 177 -9.98 19.61 -7.25
CA PRO A 177 -11.02 20.55 -6.85
C PRO A 177 -11.36 20.41 -5.35
N ASP A 178 -11.94 21.46 -4.76
CA ASP A 178 -12.29 21.48 -3.34
C ASP A 178 -13.39 20.48 -2.95
N SER A 179 -14.20 20.03 -3.92
CA SER A 179 -15.22 19.01 -3.74
C SER A 179 -14.63 17.61 -3.43
N VAL A 180 -13.35 17.37 -3.75
CA VAL A 180 -12.69 16.09 -3.54
C VAL A 180 -12.18 15.97 -2.12
N GLN A 181 -12.52 14.86 -1.47
CA GLN A 181 -12.08 14.54 -0.11
C GLN A 181 -10.71 13.87 -0.14
N VAL A 182 -9.74 14.46 0.56
CA VAL A 182 -8.42 13.84 0.77
C VAL A 182 -8.44 13.03 2.08
N VAL A 183 -8.07 11.75 2.00
CA VAL A 183 -8.10 10.81 3.13
C VAL A 183 -6.72 10.20 3.38
N PRO A 184 -6.02 10.55 4.47
CA PRO A 184 -4.72 9.97 4.78
C PRO A 184 -4.88 8.54 5.31
N ILE A 185 -4.27 7.57 4.61
CA ILE A 185 -4.22 6.14 5.00
C ILE A 185 -2.79 5.61 5.13
N GLY A 186 -1.81 6.50 5.13
CA GLY A 186 -0.40 6.17 5.29
C GLY A 186 -0.06 5.56 6.64
N LEU A 187 1.17 5.04 6.71
CA LEU A 187 1.71 4.42 7.91
C LEU A 187 1.96 5.50 8.96
N ARG A 188 1.42 5.31 10.16
CA ARG A 188 1.64 6.20 11.31
C ARG A 188 2.62 5.57 12.29
N ARG A 189 3.39 6.38 13.03
CA ARG A 189 4.28 5.90 14.13
C ARG A 189 3.61 4.89 15.06
N GLY A 190 2.36 5.14 15.45
CA GLY A 190 1.57 4.24 16.31
C GLY A 190 1.22 2.88 15.69
N GLN A 191 1.38 2.72 14.37
CA GLN A 191 1.16 1.47 13.63
C GLN A 191 2.48 0.76 13.31
N SER A 192 3.55 1.50 13.03
CA SER A 192 4.87 0.94 12.71
C SER A 192 5.46 0.14 13.86
N ALA A 193 5.42 0.70 15.07
CA ALA A 193 6.08 0.14 16.25
C ALA A 193 5.44 -1.16 16.76
N PRO A 194 4.09 -1.30 16.86
CA PRO A 194 3.47 -2.58 17.24
C PRO A 194 3.66 -3.71 16.22
N LEU A 195 4.07 -3.39 15.00
CA LEU A 195 4.36 -4.35 13.95
C LEU A 195 5.86 -4.70 13.86
N HIS A 196 6.70 -4.11 14.72
CA HIS A 196 8.14 -4.28 14.71
C HIS A 196 8.78 -4.04 13.34
N LEU A 197 8.24 -3.07 12.59
CA LEU A 197 8.71 -2.82 11.24
C LEU A 197 10.17 -2.36 11.24
N THR A 198 10.88 -2.79 10.22
CA THR A 198 12.27 -2.42 10.00
C THR A 198 12.34 -0.97 9.53
N ARG A 199 13.19 -0.17 10.17
CA ARG A 199 13.41 1.25 9.87
C ARG A 199 14.69 1.48 9.07
N THR A 200 14.73 2.56 8.30
CA THR A 200 15.93 3.00 7.59
C THR A 200 16.75 3.97 8.43
N GLY A 201 18.04 3.69 8.61
CA GLY A 201 18.96 4.55 9.37
C GLY A 201 19.03 4.24 10.87
N PHE A 202 19.85 5.03 11.58
CA PHE A 202 20.07 4.91 13.03
C PHE A 202 19.55 6.16 13.76
N GLY A 203 18.84 5.98 14.88
CA GLY A 203 18.37 7.08 15.75
C GLY A 203 16.88 7.04 16.08
N MET A 204 16.46 7.78 17.11
CA MET A 204 15.04 8.09 17.33
C MET A 204 14.55 8.98 16.18
N GLY A 205 13.43 8.62 15.57
CA GLY A 205 12.85 9.37 14.45
C GLY A 205 13.13 8.80 13.06
N SER A 206 13.94 7.74 12.95
CA SER A 206 14.19 7.04 11.68
C SER A 206 12.89 6.60 11.01
N ASP A 207 12.83 6.79 9.70
CA ASP A 207 11.65 6.54 8.89
C ASP A 207 11.35 5.04 8.76
N VAL A 208 10.06 4.73 8.63
CA VAL A 208 9.59 3.39 8.25
C VAL A 208 8.80 3.50 6.96
N GLU A 209 9.29 2.81 5.95
CA GLU A 209 8.62 2.76 4.65
C GLU A 209 7.42 1.83 4.69
N VAL A 210 6.39 2.17 3.92
CA VAL A 210 5.25 1.29 3.62
C VAL A 210 5.74 -0.04 3.03
N ALA A 211 6.85 -0.01 2.28
CA ALA A 211 7.49 -1.22 1.75
C ALA A 211 7.94 -2.21 2.83
N ALA A 212 8.09 -1.80 4.10
CA ALA A 212 8.39 -2.72 5.20
C ALA A 212 7.19 -3.61 5.58
N VAL A 213 5.98 -3.22 5.18
CA VAL A 213 4.76 -4.01 5.37
C VAL A 213 4.69 -5.11 4.32
N ALA A 214 4.43 -6.36 4.77
CA ALA A 214 4.28 -7.50 3.86
C ALA A 214 3.18 -7.24 2.81
N PRO A 215 3.40 -7.56 1.51
CA PRO A 215 2.48 -7.23 0.42
C PRO A 215 1.03 -7.68 0.69
N ALA A 216 0.85 -8.93 1.13
CA ALA A 216 -0.47 -9.47 1.47
C ALA A 216 -1.18 -8.72 2.59
N MET A 217 -0.45 -8.16 3.57
CA MET A 217 -1.05 -7.32 4.62
C MET A 217 -1.41 -5.94 4.08
N LEU A 218 -0.55 -5.38 3.23
CA LEU A 218 -0.76 -4.07 2.62
C LEU A 218 -1.99 -4.10 1.70
N LEU A 219 -2.06 -5.04 0.75
CA LEU A 219 -3.21 -5.23 -0.14
C LEU A 219 -4.52 -5.34 0.64
N ARG A 220 -4.59 -6.27 1.62
CA ARG A 220 -5.79 -6.45 2.45
C ARG A 220 -6.19 -5.17 3.19
N SER A 221 -5.21 -4.43 3.71
CA SER A 221 -5.48 -3.20 4.45
C SER A 221 -5.96 -2.08 3.51
N VAL A 222 -5.34 -1.92 2.35
CA VAL A 222 -5.71 -0.93 1.34
C VAL A 222 -7.09 -1.23 0.77
N HIS A 223 -7.37 -2.47 0.33
CA HIS A 223 -8.71 -2.87 -0.12
C HIS A 223 -9.78 -2.50 0.90
N ARG A 224 -9.54 -2.85 2.17
CA ARG A 224 -10.48 -2.58 3.26
C ARG A 224 -10.71 -1.08 3.44
N LEU A 225 -9.64 -0.27 3.44
CA LEU A 225 -9.72 1.17 3.68
C LEU A 225 -10.35 1.91 2.50
N VAL A 226 -9.94 1.60 1.27
CA VAL A 226 -10.44 2.25 0.05
C VAL A 226 -11.91 1.88 -0.21
N ARG A 227 -12.33 0.65 0.10
CA ARG A 227 -13.74 0.24 0.03
C ARG A 227 -14.56 0.68 1.26
N GLU A 228 -13.96 1.42 2.19
CA GLU A 228 -14.61 1.89 3.42
C GLU A 228 -15.22 0.78 4.28
N MET A 229 -14.64 -0.41 4.18
CA MET A 229 -15.01 -1.56 5.00
C MET A 229 -14.47 -1.36 6.41
N HIS A 230 -15.21 -0.63 7.23
CA HIS A 230 -14.88 -0.48 8.64
C HIS A 230 -15.13 -1.81 9.36
N ARG A 231 -14.15 -2.28 10.13
CA ARG A 231 -14.43 -3.36 11.09
C ARG A 231 -15.29 -2.74 12.18
N HIS A 232 -16.56 -3.13 12.25
CA HIS A 232 -17.28 -3.00 13.49
C HIS A 232 -16.53 -3.84 14.53
N HIS A 233 -15.97 -3.17 15.53
CA HIS A 233 -15.52 -3.85 16.73
C HIS A 233 -16.80 -4.23 17.47
N GLU A 234 -17.38 -5.39 17.16
CA GLU A 234 -18.48 -5.94 17.96
C GLU A 234 -17.97 -6.08 19.38
N SER A 235 -18.40 -5.18 20.27
CA SER A 235 -18.28 -5.41 21.70
C SER A 235 -19.07 -6.67 21.99
N LEU A 236 -18.38 -7.72 22.45
CA LEU A 236 -18.92 -8.94 23.06
C LEU A 236 -20.39 -9.23 22.71
N VAL A 237 -20.57 -10.08 21.69
CA VAL A 237 -21.82 -10.75 21.32
C VAL A 237 -22.83 -10.78 22.48
N ASP A 238 -23.90 -9.99 22.38
CA ASP A 238 -25.08 -10.19 23.20
C ASP A 238 -25.76 -11.48 22.73
N ILE A 239 -25.42 -12.58 23.41
CA ILE A 239 -25.90 -13.94 23.14
C ILE A 239 -27.45 -14.01 23.19
N ARG A 240 -28.14 -13.02 23.79
CA ARG A 240 -29.61 -12.97 23.81
C ARG A 240 -30.23 -12.40 22.52
N GLY A 241 -29.51 -11.56 21.76
CA GLY A 241 -30.00 -11.01 20.49
C GLY A 241 -29.79 -11.91 19.27
N ALA A 242 -28.83 -12.84 19.33
CA ALA A 242 -28.51 -13.75 18.23
C ALA A 242 -29.60 -14.80 17.92
N ARG A 243 -30.65 -14.90 18.76
CA ARG A 243 -31.77 -15.83 18.56
C ARG A 243 -33.00 -15.21 17.89
N SER A 244 -33.05 -13.89 17.69
CA SER A 244 -34.20 -13.21 17.09
C SER A 244 -34.03 -12.83 15.62
N THR A 245 -32.83 -13.00 15.05
CA THR A 245 -32.56 -12.73 13.63
C THR A 245 -32.56 -14.04 12.86
N GLY A 246 -33.77 -14.49 12.50
CA GLY A 246 -33.95 -15.58 11.55
C GLY A 246 -33.26 -15.26 10.21
N PHE A 247 -32.70 -16.30 9.58
CA PHE A 247 -32.23 -16.24 8.20
C PHE A 247 -33.37 -15.74 7.29
N LEU A 248 -33.08 -14.72 6.47
CA LEU A 248 -33.92 -14.17 5.39
C LEU A 248 -35.01 -13.15 5.77
N THR A 249 -34.65 -12.02 6.40
CA THR A 249 -35.46 -10.80 6.31
C THR A 249 -34.65 -9.67 5.69
N TRP A 250 -35.00 -9.29 4.46
CA TRP A 250 -34.56 -8.03 3.85
C TRP A 250 -35.34 -6.86 4.49
N PRO A 251 -34.73 -5.68 4.64
CA PRO A 251 -35.44 -4.51 5.17
C PRO A 251 -36.57 -4.13 4.20
N GLN A 252 -37.81 -4.07 4.70
CA GLN A 252 -38.88 -3.34 4.03
C GLN A 252 -38.77 -1.86 4.41
N ARG A 253 -38.94 -0.99 3.42
CA ARG A 253 -38.77 0.47 3.51
C ARG A 253 -39.65 1.11 4.57
#